data_AF-A0A927ARW1-F1
#
_entry.id   AF-A0A927ARW1-F1
#
_cell.length_a   1.000
_cell.length_b   1.000
_cell.length_c   1.000
_cell.angle_alpha   90.00
_cell.angle_beta   90.00
_cell.angle_gamma   90.00
#
_symmetry.space_group_name_H-M   'P 1'
#
loop_
_entity.id
_entity.type
_entity.pdbx_description
1 polymer ?
#
loop_
_entity_poly.entity_id
_entity_poly.type
_entity_poly.pdbx_seq_one_letter_code
_entity_poly.pdbx_strand_id
1 'polypeptide(L)'
;MKSILTSTFFFIILCLLSVNQVFSQYYPGGGMGYGGGGYGRRMGGMDPTMSSSPRANIPNIAGDIAQKETKWLKENLSLTKDQLKAVKTLNNEYASQQQDAIKDIVGSSGKPGPETRKQIQDMMLMLNEEKEDKLKTILTPEQWETYQSKKEDMQKEVGGFRPPAPKKDSLSKSQP
;
A
#
# COMPACT_ATOMS: atom_id res chain seq x y z
N MET A 1 18.51 10.68 61.06
CA MET A 1 19.08 11.03 59.73
C MET A 1 18.13 10.52 58.65
N LYS A 2 17.05 11.28 58.40
CA LYS A 2 15.92 10.92 57.53
C LYS A 2 15.77 11.92 56.36
N SER A 3 16.87 12.52 55.90
CA SER A 3 16.87 13.65 54.95
C SER A 3 17.84 13.48 53.79
N ILE A 4 18.20 12.25 53.44
CA ILE A 4 19.10 11.97 52.28
C ILE A 4 18.41 11.05 51.25
N LEU A 5 17.34 10.34 51.61
CA LEU A 5 16.62 9.43 50.69
C LEU A 5 15.62 10.11 49.75
N THR A 6 15.30 11.40 49.93
CA THR A 6 14.31 12.11 49.09
C THR A 6 14.93 12.86 47.91
N SER A 7 16.25 12.95 47.82
CA SER A 7 16.93 13.78 46.80
C SER A 7 17.38 13.00 45.57
N THR A 8 17.46 11.67 45.62
CA THR A 8 17.85 10.83 44.48
C THR A 8 16.68 10.33 43.62
N PHE A 9 15.44 10.48 44.06
CA PHE A 9 14.26 10.08 43.28
C PHE A 9 13.79 11.13 42.25
N PHE A 10 14.19 12.39 42.43
CA PHE A 10 13.76 13.50 41.56
C PHE A 10 14.63 13.64 40.29
N PHE A 11 15.83 13.05 40.26
CA PHE A 11 16.76 13.16 39.13
C PHE A 11 16.56 12.09 38.05
N ILE A 12 15.85 10.99 38.34
CA ILE A 12 15.60 9.90 37.38
C ILE A 12 14.36 10.19 36.51
N ILE A 13 13.43 11.04 36.98
CA ILE A 13 12.22 11.41 36.24
C ILE A 13 12.51 12.50 35.18
N LEU A 14 13.58 13.29 35.33
CA LEU A 14 13.96 14.34 34.38
C LEU A 14 14.69 13.81 33.13
N CYS A 15 15.24 12.59 33.18
CA CYS A 15 15.93 11.96 32.04
C CYS A 15 14.99 11.16 31.11
N LEU A 16 13.71 10.97 31.46
CA LEU A 16 12.73 10.28 30.62
C LEU A 16 11.90 11.21 29.72
N LEU A 17 12.15 12.53 29.77
CA LEU A 17 11.39 13.54 29.03
C LEU A 17 12.18 14.26 27.92
N SER A 18 13.35 13.75 27.54
CA SER A 18 14.23 14.36 26.53
C SER A 18 14.65 13.40 25.42
N VAL A 19 13.67 12.74 24.79
CA VAL A 19 13.76 12.37 23.37
C VAL A 19 12.72 13.18 22.60
N ASN A 20 13.08 14.45 22.40
CA ASN A 20 12.51 15.28 21.37
C ASN A 20 12.78 14.62 20.01
N GLN A 21 11.69 14.17 19.38
CA GLN A 21 11.35 14.46 17.99
C GLN A 21 12.52 14.98 17.13
N VAL A 22 13.31 14.07 16.56
CA VAL A 22 14.02 14.38 15.32
C VAL A 22 13.04 14.11 14.19
N PHE A 23 12.23 15.12 13.88
CA PHE A 23 11.63 15.24 12.56
C PHE A 23 12.77 15.50 11.56
N SER A 24 13.33 14.43 11.00
CA SER A 24 14.06 14.59 9.76
C SER A 24 13.04 14.95 8.69
N GLN A 25 12.98 16.25 8.37
CA GLN A 25 12.45 16.73 7.12
C GLN A 25 13.35 16.19 6.00
N TYR A 26 13.02 15.00 5.52
CA TYR A 26 13.40 14.60 4.17
C TYR A 26 12.14 14.09 3.49
N TYR A 27 11.33 15.06 3.05
CA TYR A 27 10.43 14.87 1.91
C TYR A 27 11.28 15.00 0.64
N PRO A 28 11.65 13.91 -0.05
CA PRO A 28 11.59 13.93 -1.50
C PRO A 28 10.13 13.69 -1.87
N GLY A 29 9.60 14.58 -2.73
CA GLY A 29 8.20 14.71 -3.01
C GLY A 29 7.44 13.39 -3.24
N GLY A 30 6.17 13.43 -2.83
CA GLY A 30 5.11 12.57 -3.37
C GLY A 30 4.98 12.80 -4.87
N GLY A 31 5.90 12.22 -5.61
CA GLY A 31 5.83 12.03 -7.04
C GLY A 31 5.66 10.55 -7.27
N MET A 32 4.57 10.17 -7.93
CA MET A 32 4.61 9.02 -8.83
C MET A 32 5.68 9.32 -9.89
N GLY A 33 6.91 8.94 -9.54
CA GLY A 33 8.10 8.97 -10.36
C GLY A 33 8.63 7.55 -10.48
N TYR A 34 8.01 6.75 -11.34
CA TYR A 34 8.75 5.70 -12.01
C TYR A 34 9.37 6.32 -13.26
N GLY A 35 10.51 6.97 -13.05
CA GLY A 35 11.47 7.35 -14.08
C GLY A 35 12.85 6.94 -13.58
N GLY A 36 13.53 6.07 -14.33
CA GLY A 36 14.86 5.61 -13.92
C GLY A 36 15.45 4.50 -14.78
N GLY A 37 15.55 4.72 -16.08
CA GLY A 37 16.29 3.86 -17.00
C GLY A 37 17.01 4.72 -18.04
N GLY A 38 17.91 5.60 -17.58
CA GLY A 38 18.79 6.34 -18.46
C GLY A 38 19.91 5.44 -18.99
N TYR A 39 19.96 5.24 -20.30
CA TYR A 39 21.20 4.96 -21.00
C TYR A 39 21.27 5.83 -22.24
N GLY A 40 22.23 6.76 -22.21
CA GLY A 40 22.67 7.47 -23.39
C GLY A 40 23.45 6.57 -24.35
N ARG A 41 23.56 7.07 -25.59
CA ARG A 41 24.44 6.65 -26.69
C ARG A 41 24.12 5.34 -27.42
N ARG A 42 23.59 5.47 -28.64
CA ARG A 42 24.36 5.18 -29.87
C ARG A 42 23.63 5.65 -31.12
N MET A 43 24.40 6.35 -31.97
CA MET A 43 24.09 6.68 -33.35
C MET A 43 24.01 5.43 -34.23
N GLY A 44 23.16 5.49 -35.26
CA GLY A 44 23.45 4.93 -36.57
C GLY A 44 22.58 3.76 -37.03
N GLY A 45 22.07 3.87 -38.25
CA GLY A 45 21.79 2.70 -39.09
C GLY A 45 20.32 2.43 -39.37
N MET A 46 19.98 2.56 -40.65
CA MET A 46 18.67 2.40 -41.29
C MET A 46 18.33 0.93 -41.54
N ASP A 47 17.07 0.53 -41.34
CA ASP A 47 16.36 -0.48 -42.16
C ASP A 47 14.83 -0.30 -42.01
N PRO A 48 14.06 -0.07 -43.10
CA PRO A 48 12.62 0.13 -43.03
C PRO A 48 11.84 -1.16 -43.32
N THR A 49 12.15 -2.29 -42.70
CA THR A 49 11.33 -3.51 -42.89
C THR A 49 11.23 -4.39 -41.64
N MET A 50 10.45 -3.96 -40.64
CA MET A 50 9.79 -4.93 -39.74
C MET A 50 8.58 -4.29 -39.04
N SER A 51 7.42 -4.44 -39.67
CA SER A 51 6.12 -4.30 -39.00
C SER A 51 5.88 -5.52 -38.11
N SER A 52 6.54 -5.57 -36.96
CA SER A 52 6.00 -6.24 -35.79
C SER A 52 5.83 -5.16 -34.74
N SER A 53 4.59 -4.67 -34.60
CA SER A 53 4.25 -3.80 -33.49
C SER A 53 4.62 -4.56 -32.21
N PRO A 54 5.63 -4.13 -31.43
CA PRO A 54 5.92 -4.80 -30.18
C PRO A 54 4.68 -4.61 -29.33
N ARG A 55 3.95 -5.69 -29.02
CA ARG A 55 3.01 -5.63 -27.91
C ARG A 55 3.84 -5.16 -26.73
N ALA A 56 3.65 -3.91 -26.32
CA ALA A 56 4.25 -3.38 -25.12
C ALA A 56 3.89 -4.41 -24.03
N ASN A 57 4.90 -5.07 -23.48
CA ASN A 57 4.74 -6.04 -22.43
C ASN A 57 4.42 -5.22 -21.17
N ILE A 58 3.19 -4.73 -21.07
CA ILE A 58 2.73 -3.93 -19.94
C ILE A 58 2.83 -4.84 -18.72
N PRO A 59 3.69 -4.54 -17.73
CA PRO A 59 3.88 -5.43 -16.59
C PRO A 59 2.56 -5.63 -15.83
N ASN A 60 2.21 -6.87 -15.47
CA ASN A 60 1.01 -7.21 -14.70
C ASN A 60 1.18 -6.87 -13.21
N ILE A 61 1.41 -5.60 -12.91
CA ILE A 61 1.76 -5.13 -11.56
C ILE A 61 0.67 -5.48 -10.55
N ALA A 62 -0.61 -5.31 -10.91
CA ALA A 62 -1.72 -5.64 -10.01
C ALA A 62 -1.80 -7.14 -9.70
N GLY A 63 -1.56 -8.00 -10.70
CA GLY A 63 -1.50 -9.45 -10.51
C GLY A 63 -0.34 -9.88 -9.61
N ASP A 64 0.84 -9.27 -9.78
CA ASP A 64 2.00 -9.54 -8.92
C ASP A 64 1.74 -9.15 -7.46
N ILE A 65 1.08 -8.01 -7.24
CA ILE A 65 0.65 -7.56 -5.91
C ILE A 65 -0.35 -8.56 -5.30
N ALA A 66 -1.37 -8.98 -6.06
CA ALA A 66 -2.35 -9.96 -5.61
C ALA A 66 -1.71 -11.27 -5.17
N GLN A 67 -0.73 -11.78 -5.93
CA GLN A 67 0.02 -12.99 -5.56
C GLN A 67 0.84 -12.82 -4.29
N LYS A 68 1.55 -11.70 -4.15
CA LYS A 68 2.34 -11.39 -2.94
C LYS A 68 1.44 -11.30 -1.71
N GLU A 69 0.29 -10.65 -1.83
CA GLU A 69 -0.67 -10.55 -0.75
C GLU A 69 -1.26 -11.91 -0.37
N THR A 70 -1.65 -12.73 -1.35
CA THR A 70 -2.12 -14.10 -1.09
C THR A 70 -1.05 -14.92 -0.37
N LYS A 71 0.22 -14.80 -0.78
CA LYS A 71 1.34 -15.47 -0.12
C LYS A 71 1.50 -14.98 1.32
N TRP A 72 1.47 -13.67 1.54
CA TRP A 72 1.61 -13.08 2.86
C TRP A 72 0.49 -13.56 3.81
N LEU A 73 -0.76 -13.53 3.36
CA LEU A 73 -1.92 -13.99 4.14
C LEU A 73 -1.81 -15.48 4.48
N LYS A 74 -1.36 -16.31 3.53
CA LYS A 74 -1.11 -17.73 3.75
C LYS A 74 -0.07 -17.96 4.85
N GLU A 75 1.03 -17.21 4.82
CA GLU A 75 2.17 -17.38 5.74
C GLU A 75 1.88 -16.83 7.14
N ASN A 76 1.00 -15.84 7.27
CA ASN A 76 0.76 -15.14 8.52
C ASN A 76 -0.54 -15.52 9.25
N LEU A 77 -1.53 -16.09 8.55
CA LEU A 77 -2.87 -16.32 9.11
C LEU A 77 -3.26 -17.81 9.19
N SER A 78 -2.34 -18.73 8.88
CA SER A 78 -2.60 -20.19 8.90
C SER A 78 -3.92 -20.57 8.20
N LEU A 79 -4.13 -20.04 6.99
CA LEU A 79 -5.36 -20.24 6.23
C LEU A 79 -5.62 -21.72 5.95
N THR A 80 -6.88 -22.14 6.04
CA THR A 80 -7.29 -23.44 5.49
C THR A 80 -7.15 -23.46 3.96
N LYS A 81 -7.20 -24.65 3.36
CA LYS A 81 -7.14 -24.78 1.89
C LYS A 81 -8.26 -24.00 1.19
N ASP A 82 -9.47 -24.03 1.77
CA ASP A 82 -10.64 -23.34 1.22
C ASP A 82 -10.53 -21.83 1.38
N GLN A 83 -10.08 -21.36 2.55
CA GLN A 83 -9.79 -19.93 2.77
C GLN A 83 -8.71 -19.44 1.81
N LEU A 84 -7.62 -20.18 1.63
CA LEU A 84 -6.55 -19.82 0.70
C LEU A 84 -7.06 -19.70 -0.74
N LYS A 85 -7.94 -20.62 -1.17
CA LYS A 85 -8.56 -20.56 -2.49
C LYS A 85 -9.45 -19.32 -2.62
N ALA A 86 -10.28 -19.04 -1.62
CA ALA A 86 -11.16 -17.87 -1.61
C ALA A 86 -10.37 -16.54 -1.61
N VAL A 87 -9.31 -16.43 -0.78
CA VAL A 87 -8.40 -15.29 -0.75
C VAL A 87 -7.72 -15.08 -2.10
N LYS A 88 -7.24 -16.16 -2.73
CA LYS A 88 -6.62 -16.09 -4.06
C LYS A 88 -7.61 -15.57 -5.11
N THR A 89 -8.84 -16.06 -5.09
CA THR A 89 -9.90 -15.57 -5.98
C THR A 89 -10.16 -14.08 -5.74
N LEU A 90 -10.40 -13.69 -4.48
CA LEU A 90 -10.67 -12.30 -4.10
C LEU A 90 -9.55 -11.34 -4.53
N ASN A 91 -8.29 -11.70 -4.28
CA ASN A 91 -7.15 -10.84 -4.64
C ASN A 91 -6.98 -10.70 -6.17
N ASN A 92 -7.23 -11.77 -6.94
CA ASN A 92 -7.17 -11.70 -8.40
C ASN A 92 -8.34 -10.89 -8.98
N GLU A 93 -9.54 -11.03 -8.43
CA GLU A 93 -10.70 -10.22 -8.80
C GLU A 93 -10.42 -8.74 -8.53
N TYR A 94 -9.91 -8.42 -7.35
CA TYR A 94 -9.50 -7.05 -7.00
C TYR A 94 -8.45 -6.51 -7.97
N ALA A 95 -7.41 -7.29 -8.30
CA ALA A 95 -6.40 -6.88 -9.27
C ALA A 95 -6.99 -6.60 -10.67
N SER A 96 -7.95 -7.42 -11.12
CA SER A 96 -8.66 -7.18 -12.38
C SER A 96 -9.46 -5.88 -12.33
N GLN A 97 -10.25 -5.69 -11.26
CA GLN A 97 -11.05 -4.47 -11.07
C GLN A 97 -10.18 -3.21 -11.03
N GLN A 98 -9.01 -3.28 -10.40
CA GLN A 98 -8.05 -2.16 -10.41
C GLN A 98 -7.55 -1.84 -11.82
N GLN A 99 -7.22 -2.86 -12.61
CA GLN A 99 -6.75 -2.68 -13.99
C GLN A 99 -7.84 -2.07 -14.87
N ASP A 100 -9.06 -2.59 -14.77
CA ASP A 100 -10.21 -2.12 -15.55
C ASP A 100 -10.56 -0.67 -15.16
N ALA A 101 -10.64 -0.37 -13.87
CA ALA A 101 -10.92 0.99 -13.38
C ALA A 101 -9.87 2.02 -13.84
N ILE A 102 -8.58 1.67 -13.77
CA ILE A 102 -7.51 2.58 -14.22
C ILE A 102 -7.60 2.78 -15.72
N LYS A 103 -7.84 1.71 -16.50
CA LYS A 103 -7.97 1.79 -17.94
C LYS A 103 -9.17 2.65 -18.36
N ASP A 104 -10.30 2.51 -17.68
CA ASP A 104 -11.51 3.28 -17.97
C ASP A 104 -11.34 4.76 -17.65
N ILE A 105 -10.65 5.10 -16.55
CA ILE A 105 -10.45 6.48 -16.11
C ILE A 105 -9.33 7.19 -16.89
N VAL A 106 -8.22 6.49 -17.20
CA VAL A 106 -7.07 7.07 -17.92
C VAL A 106 -7.30 7.06 -19.43
N GLY A 107 -8.10 6.11 -19.95
CA GLY A 107 -8.26 5.91 -21.38
C GLY A 107 -6.93 5.53 -22.06
N SER A 108 -6.74 5.98 -23.30
CA SER A 108 -5.53 5.75 -24.11
C SER A 108 -4.54 6.93 -24.13
N SER A 109 -4.82 8.01 -23.38
CA SER A 109 -4.00 9.22 -23.33
C SER A 109 -3.00 9.22 -22.16
N GLY A 110 -1.97 10.06 -22.25
CA GLY A 110 -0.82 10.09 -21.35
C GLY A 110 -1.10 10.44 -19.88
N LYS A 111 -0.05 10.83 -19.16
CA LYS A 111 -0.04 10.98 -17.68
C LYS A 111 -1.30 11.70 -17.14
N PRO A 112 -2.11 11.05 -16.26
CA PRO A 112 -3.42 11.57 -15.86
C PRO A 112 -3.34 12.91 -15.14
N GLY A 113 -4.28 13.81 -15.42
CA GLY A 113 -4.42 15.12 -14.77
C GLY A 113 -4.82 15.03 -13.28
N PRO A 114 -4.78 16.14 -12.52
CA PRO A 114 -5.10 16.13 -11.09
C PRO A 114 -6.49 15.56 -10.74
N GLU A 115 -7.51 15.89 -11.53
CA GLU A 115 -8.89 15.40 -11.35
C GLU A 115 -8.99 13.90 -11.62
N THR A 116 -8.44 13.44 -12.74
CA THR A 116 -8.35 12.01 -13.09
C THR A 116 -7.63 11.21 -12.01
N ARG A 117 -6.53 11.74 -11.44
CA ARG A 117 -5.83 11.09 -10.32
C ARG A 117 -6.71 10.98 -9.07
N LYS A 118 -7.52 12.00 -8.78
CA LYS A 118 -8.46 11.96 -7.67
C LYS A 118 -9.55 10.91 -7.90
N GLN A 119 -10.12 10.83 -9.10
CA GLN A 119 -11.10 9.81 -9.47
C GLN A 119 -10.53 8.39 -9.32
N ILE A 120 -9.28 8.17 -9.77
CA ILE A 120 -8.59 6.88 -9.57
C ILE A 120 -8.44 6.60 -8.07
N GLN A 121 -8.01 7.58 -7.28
CA GLN A 121 -7.83 7.40 -5.83
C GLN A 121 -9.15 7.05 -5.13
N ASP A 122 -10.23 7.77 -5.42
CA ASP A 122 -11.54 7.54 -4.82
C ASP A 122 -12.08 6.15 -5.20
N MET A 123 -11.90 5.74 -6.46
CA MET A 123 -12.26 4.40 -6.93
C MET A 123 -11.43 3.31 -6.23
N MET A 124 -10.12 3.50 -6.10
CA MET A 124 -9.24 2.53 -5.41
C MET A 124 -9.60 2.39 -3.93
N LEU A 125 -10.04 3.46 -3.28
CA LEU A 125 -10.53 3.43 -1.91
C LEU A 125 -11.78 2.56 -1.80
N MET A 126 -12.79 2.79 -2.65
CA MET A 126 -14.03 2.00 -2.65
C MET A 126 -13.77 0.52 -2.92
N LEU A 127 -12.95 0.19 -3.94
CA LEU A 127 -12.62 -1.20 -4.24
C LEU A 127 -11.85 -1.85 -3.06
N ASN A 128 -10.98 -1.09 -2.39
CA ASN A 128 -10.25 -1.60 -1.23
C ASN A 128 -11.19 -1.90 -0.05
N GLU A 129 -12.16 -1.02 0.22
CA GLU A 129 -13.18 -1.26 1.25
C GLU A 129 -14.02 -2.49 0.94
N GLU A 130 -14.50 -2.64 -0.31
CA GLU A 130 -15.25 -3.82 -0.74
C GLU A 130 -14.44 -5.12 -0.56
N LYS A 131 -13.15 -5.08 -0.91
CA LYS A 131 -12.25 -6.21 -0.71
C LYS A 131 -12.07 -6.55 0.78
N GLU A 132 -11.90 -5.55 1.65
CA GLU A 132 -11.75 -5.75 3.09
C GLU A 132 -13.00 -6.41 3.68
N ASP A 133 -14.19 -5.96 3.28
CA ASP A 133 -15.45 -6.54 3.72
C ASP A 133 -15.56 -8.01 3.31
N LYS A 134 -15.25 -8.32 2.05
CA LYS A 134 -15.22 -9.71 1.56
C LYS A 134 -14.17 -10.54 2.30
N LEU A 135 -12.97 -10.01 2.50
CA LEU A 135 -11.89 -10.71 3.20
C LEU A 135 -12.30 -11.06 4.64
N LYS A 136 -12.97 -10.15 5.34
CA LYS A 136 -13.49 -10.38 6.69
C LYS A 136 -14.47 -11.56 6.77
N THR A 137 -15.24 -11.82 5.71
CA THR A 137 -16.15 -12.99 5.66
C THR A 137 -15.43 -14.31 5.41
N ILE A 138 -14.23 -14.28 4.80
CA ILE A 138 -13.43 -15.46 4.52
C ILE A 138 -12.62 -15.87 5.76
N LEU A 139 -12.13 -14.89 6.50
CA LEU A 139 -11.30 -15.10 7.68
C LEU A 139 -12.14 -15.39 8.92
N THR A 140 -11.57 -16.17 9.84
CA THR A 140 -12.13 -16.28 11.20
C THR A 140 -11.90 -14.98 11.96
N PRO A 141 -12.64 -14.73 13.06
CA PRO A 141 -12.43 -13.53 13.88
C PRO A 141 -10.98 -13.34 14.35
N GLU A 142 -10.32 -14.41 14.79
CA GLU A 142 -8.93 -14.38 15.25
C GLU A 142 -7.92 -14.07 14.12
N GLN A 143 -8.16 -14.64 12.93
CA GLN A 143 -7.36 -14.34 11.74
C GLN A 143 -7.58 -12.89 11.29
N TRP A 144 -8.80 -12.38 11.38
CA TRP A 144 -9.12 -10.99 11.04
C TRP A 144 -8.42 -10.01 11.99
N GLU A 145 -8.43 -10.29 13.29
CA GLU A 145 -7.72 -9.47 14.28
C GLU A 145 -6.20 -9.47 14.01
N THR A 146 -5.62 -10.64 13.75
CA THR A 146 -4.21 -10.78 13.38
C THR A 146 -3.89 -10.00 12.11
N TYR A 147 -4.75 -10.12 11.09
CA TYR A 147 -4.62 -9.38 9.83
C TYR A 147 -4.60 -7.87 10.08
N GLN A 148 -5.59 -7.33 10.81
CA GLN A 148 -5.65 -5.90 11.12
C GLN A 148 -4.42 -5.40 11.88
N SER A 149 -3.93 -6.18 12.86
CA SER A 149 -2.73 -5.82 13.64
C SER A 149 -1.44 -5.72 12.81
N LYS A 150 -1.36 -6.47 11.71
CA LYS A 150 -0.17 -6.56 10.84
C LYS A 150 -0.37 -5.90 9.47
N LYS A 151 -1.54 -5.31 9.23
CA LYS A 151 -1.94 -4.80 7.90
C LYS A 151 -0.97 -3.75 7.37
N GLU A 152 -0.49 -2.87 8.23
CA GLU A 152 0.48 -1.84 7.84
C GLU A 152 1.81 -2.46 7.39
N ASP A 153 2.28 -3.48 8.09
CA ASP A 153 3.52 -4.19 7.74
C ASP A 153 3.37 -4.97 6.44
N MET A 154 2.23 -5.67 6.27
CA MET A 154 1.87 -6.29 4.99
C MET A 154 1.90 -5.27 3.85
N GLN A 155 1.28 -4.10 4.02
CA GLN A 155 1.24 -3.06 2.98
C GLN A 155 2.63 -2.52 2.65
N LYS A 156 3.54 -2.44 3.63
CA LYS A 156 4.94 -2.05 3.43
C LYS A 156 5.69 -3.08 2.59
N GLU A 157 5.51 -4.36 2.88
CA GLU A 157 6.17 -5.49 2.22
C GLU A 157 5.64 -5.79 0.82
N VAL A 158 4.31 -5.87 0.70
CA VAL A 158 3.62 -6.24 -0.55
C VAL A 158 3.61 -5.08 -1.55
N GLY A 159 3.47 -3.84 -1.06
CA GLY A 159 3.28 -2.65 -1.89
C GLY A 159 1.81 -2.42 -2.27
N GLY A 160 1.58 -1.75 -3.39
CA GLY A 160 0.23 -1.47 -3.91
C GLY A 160 -0.44 -0.21 -3.34
N PHE A 161 -1.75 -0.12 -3.53
CA PHE A 161 -2.55 1.01 -3.04
C PHE A 161 -2.55 1.03 -1.52
N ARG A 162 -2.19 2.17 -0.95
CA ARG A 162 -2.25 2.43 0.49
C ARG A 162 -3.24 3.58 0.70
N PRO A 163 -4.41 3.32 1.29
CA PRO A 163 -5.35 4.40 1.56
C PRO A 163 -4.66 5.44 2.46
N PRO A 164 -4.93 6.74 2.24
CA PRO A 164 -4.38 7.77 3.11
C PRO A 164 -4.85 7.51 4.54
N ALA A 165 -3.94 7.68 5.51
CA ALA A 165 -4.30 7.58 6.92
C ALA A 165 -5.49 8.52 7.20
N PRO A 166 -6.51 8.08 7.98
CA PRO A 166 -7.59 8.96 8.38
C PRO A 166 -7.00 10.21 9.02
N LYS A 167 -7.44 11.39 8.58
CA LYS A 167 -7.00 12.66 9.18
C LYS A 167 -7.34 12.60 10.67
N LYS A 168 -6.40 12.97 11.55
CA LYS A 168 -6.54 12.85 13.02
C LYS A 168 -7.86 13.42 13.59
N ASP A 169 -8.51 14.31 12.85
CA ASP A 169 -9.77 14.95 13.23
C ASP A 169 -11.02 14.05 13.12
N SER A 170 -10.94 12.89 12.44
CA SER A 170 -12.08 11.96 12.34
C SER A 170 -12.17 10.94 13.48
N LEU A 171 -11.12 10.79 14.32
CA LEU A 171 -11.17 9.91 15.49
C LEU A 171 -11.88 10.53 16.70
N SER A 172 -12.09 11.85 16.74
CA SER A 172 -12.72 12.52 17.89
C SER A 172 -14.24 12.64 17.81
N LYS A 173 -14.89 12.14 16.74
CA LYS A 173 -16.34 12.27 16.51
C LYS A 173 -17.13 10.97 16.65
N SER A 174 -16.47 9.88 17.04
CA SER A 174 -17.11 8.60 17.27
C SER A 174 -16.77 8.06 18.66
N GLN A 175 -17.16 8.82 19.69
CA GLN A 175 -17.54 8.26 20.98
C GLN A 175 -18.88 8.90 21.37
N PRO A 176 -19.83 8.11 21.90
CA PRO A 176 -21.22 8.51 22.10
C PRO A 176 -21.38 9.67 23.10
#